data_AF-A0A024UDD3-F1
#
_entry.id   AF-A0A024UDD3-F1
#
_cell.length_a   1.000
_cell.length_b   1.000
_cell.length_c   1.000
_cell.angle_alpha   90.00
_cell.angle_beta   90.00
_cell.angle_gamma   90.00
#
_symmetry.space_group_name_H-M   'P 1'
#
loop_
_entity.id
_entity.type
_entity.pdbx_description
1 polymer ?
#
loop_
_entity_poly.entity_id
_entity_poly.type
_entity_poly.pdbx_seq_one_letter_code
_entity_poly.pdbx_strand_id
1 'polypeptide(L)'
;MMVADDERGARRHVPVLSIAQDQLSVSTDLHHDDGGDNDEEALAPAPSESSSGLRRMRWCTPMYVVYALLAICAVAGAVVGVVITVQYNNLDDNEPSRTDFAKPDNSTTDGDGGAAAKPTASPTLPAPASPPVVVRLFALGSWGADPSFGAKLDGRYRYQDKIDRSAQVEVASSMAFAAREGPPPQLIVTQGNNFNWYGLLPPSNQERSVQARVNETFTSKYNQLSLAAVPWTAIMGEHDVGGGRFLCGSTEATLHACGNENELIAGLRHKIASQRSEPPSGGRALAIRGTQNMQHAKPKKIQHSHDEGAVSTGTIQDPRWTMKDQYYKQRLVSKDGQVTVDVFHVNVLVGSARSICCQCIGYAHPTRAATACTSISARDDYCAGGNYAFYKACSGELRAMADASYTKFKADVAVSNATFKIVNGHVSPWAMDSSDRLKWIDATAQGRVHLWLHATNPTMTHVEALPSARRLKERHTKRISKHSKHVDHVKGSDAESNGDDGFASHFMTNGVGGGIPIQVLDGAQAANQESAKVVWTLDERKYGFLDILATATSLRVLLRATGNTVLYCVDIDRDTGDDVKCKLE
;
A
#
# COMPACT_ATOMS: atom_id res chain seq x y z
N MET A 1 32.34 -61.46 1.63
CA MET A 1 31.62 -61.46 0.34
C MET A 1 31.36 -60.00 0.00
N MET A 2 32.15 -59.47 -0.94
CA MET A 2 31.98 -58.15 -1.54
C MET A 2 30.67 -58.12 -2.36
N VAL A 3 30.03 -56.96 -2.47
CA VAL A 3 29.84 -56.19 -3.73
C VAL A 3 29.07 -54.90 -3.39
N ALA A 4 29.59 -53.78 -3.88
CA ALA A 4 28.93 -52.49 -4.05
C ALA A 4 28.62 -52.33 -5.55
N ASP A 5 27.54 -51.64 -5.91
CA ASP A 5 27.29 -50.94 -7.20
C ASP A 5 26.05 -50.03 -7.00
N ASP A 6 26.16 -48.70 -7.06
CA ASP A 6 26.09 -47.79 -8.23
C ASP A 6 24.73 -47.81 -8.96
N GLU A 7 23.92 -46.75 -8.77
CA GLU A 7 23.02 -46.26 -9.83
C GLU A 7 22.99 -44.73 -9.83
N ARG A 8 23.72 -44.18 -10.81
CA ARG A 8 23.53 -42.85 -11.40
C ARG A 8 22.32 -42.85 -12.34
N GLY A 9 21.53 -41.79 -12.28
CA GLY A 9 20.98 -41.15 -13.49
C GLY A 9 19.48 -41.27 -13.75
N ALA A 10 18.76 -40.18 -13.52
CA ALA A 10 17.61 -39.78 -14.37
C ALA A 10 17.34 -38.28 -14.22
N ARG A 11 18.09 -37.45 -14.96
CA ARG A 11 17.69 -36.06 -15.25
C ARG A 11 16.65 -36.12 -16.38
N ARG A 12 15.40 -35.69 -16.11
CA ARG A 12 14.43 -35.40 -17.17
C ARG A 12 14.74 -34.02 -17.75
N HIS A 13 15.19 -34.00 -19.01
CA HIS A 13 15.24 -32.80 -19.84
C HIS A 13 13.82 -32.31 -20.16
N VAL A 14 13.58 -31.02 -19.98
CA VAL A 14 12.47 -30.29 -20.59
C VAL A 14 12.99 -29.74 -21.93
N PRO A 15 12.28 -29.91 -23.05
CA PRO A 15 12.78 -29.53 -24.36
C PRO A 15 12.75 -28.00 -24.53
N VAL A 16 13.92 -27.41 -24.75
CA VAL A 16 14.07 -26.06 -25.30
C VAL A 16 13.94 -26.17 -26.82
N LEU A 17 12.96 -25.49 -27.40
CA LEU A 17 12.82 -25.34 -28.85
C LEU A 17 14.04 -24.58 -29.38
N SER A 18 14.84 -25.20 -30.25
CA SER A 18 15.88 -24.53 -31.02
C SER A 18 15.23 -23.72 -32.16
N ILE A 19 15.44 -22.41 -32.17
CA ILE A 19 15.24 -21.59 -33.37
C ILE A 19 16.63 -21.33 -33.98
N ALA A 20 16.72 -21.60 -35.28
CA ALA A 20 17.94 -21.56 -36.07
C ALA A 20 18.61 -20.18 -36.04
N GLN A 21 19.92 -20.19 -35.84
CA GLN A 21 20.81 -19.06 -36.11
C GLN A 21 21.10 -19.04 -37.61
N ASP A 22 20.67 -17.99 -38.29
CA ASP A 22 21.26 -17.62 -39.58
C ASP A 22 22.41 -16.64 -39.34
N GLN A 23 23.53 -17.00 -39.96
CA GLN A 23 24.81 -16.32 -39.95
C GLN A 23 24.76 -15.13 -40.92
N LEU A 24 25.08 -13.94 -40.43
CA LEU A 24 25.79 -12.96 -41.24
C LEU A 24 26.66 -12.07 -40.35
N SER A 25 27.93 -12.43 -40.38
CA SER A 25 29.09 -11.70 -39.90
C SER A 25 29.25 -10.36 -40.62
N VAL A 26 29.42 -9.27 -39.87
CA VAL A 26 30.34 -8.19 -40.23
C VAL A 26 31.12 -7.76 -38.98
N SER A 27 32.41 -7.56 -39.21
CA SER A 27 33.53 -7.45 -38.28
C SER A 27 33.59 -6.14 -37.48
N THR A 28 34.09 -6.28 -36.26
CA THR A 28 35.03 -5.43 -35.47
C THR A 28 35.20 -3.95 -35.82
N ASP A 29 35.20 -3.08 -34.79
CA ASP A 29 36.45 -2.49 -34.28
C ASP A 29 36.29 -1.74 -32.93
N LEU A 30 37.11 -2.19 -31.95
CA LEU A 30 38.01 -1.44 -31.05
C LEU A 30 37.43 -0.29 -30.19
N HIS A 31 37.36 -0.37 -28.84
CA HIS A 31 38.39 -0.41 -27.77
C HIS A 31 38.38 0.91 -26.96
N HIS A 32 38.05 0.85 -25.67
CA HIS A 32 38.97 1.25 -24.60
C HIS A 32 38.45 0.74 -23.25
N ASP A 33 39.23 -0.16 -22.67
CA ASP A 33 39.30 -0.42 -21.24
C ASP A 33 39.83 0.82 -20.52
N ASP A 34 39.39 1.00 -19.28
CA ASP A 34 40.29 1.42 -18.21
C ASP A 34 39.77 0.86 -16.88
N GLY A 35 40.55 -0.06 -16.33
CA GLY A 35 40.40 -0.62 -14.99
C GLY A 35 40.96 0.31 -13.92
N GLY A 36 40.58 0.02 -12.68
CA GLY A 36 41.10 0.67 -11.48
C GLY A 36 40.76 -0.18 -10.25
N ASP A 37 41.59 -1.19 -10.02
CA ASP A 37 41.67 -1.98 -8.80
C ASP A 37 41.94 -1.10 -7.56
N ASN A 38 41.39 -1.51 -6.41
CA ASN A 38 41.97 -1.26 -5.09
C ASN A 38 41.60 -2.41 -4.15
N ASP A 39 42.55 -3.31 -4.00
CA ASP A 39 43.08 -3.90 -2.77
C ASP A 39 42.11 -4.36 -1.67
N GLU A 40 41.93 -5.69 -1.68
CA GLU A 40 41.37 -6.54 -0.65
C GLU A 40 42.47 -6.84 0.41
N GLU A 41 42.31 -6.33 1.63
CA GLU A 41 43.19 -6.67 2.76
C GLU A 41 42.69 -7.97 3.41
N ALA A 42 43.50 -9.02 3.29
CA ALA A 42 43.27 -10.35 3.82
C ALA A 42 43.47 -10.41 5.34
N LEU A 43 42.51 -11.01 6.06
CA LEU A 43 42.69 -11.52 7.42
C LEU A 43 42.49 -13.04 7.44
N ALA A 44 43.55 -13.72 7.87
CA ALA A 44 43.74 -15.17 7.93
C ALA A 44 42.81 -15.88 8.95
N PRO A 45 42.67 -17.22 8.87
CA PRO A 45 41.59 -17.96 9.52
C PRO A 45 41.91 -18.30 10.99
N ALA A 46 40.87 -18.25 11.84
CA ALA A 46 40.96 -18.69 13.24
C ALA A 46 40.83 -20.22 13.38
N PRO A 47 41.46 -20.83 14.41
CA PRO A 47 41.77 -22.27 14.44
C PRO A 47 40.64 -23.16 14.96
N SER A 48 40.72 -24.42 14.54
CA SER A 48 39.96 -25.56 15.02
C SER A 48 40.43 -26.06 16.39
N GLU A 49 39.51 -26.11 17.36
CA GLU A 49 39.50 -26.97 18.56
C GLU A 49 38.02 -27.08 18.98
N SER A 50 37.45 -28.10 19.62
CA SER A 50 37.87 -29.38 20.16
C SER A 50 36.55 -30.04 20.59
N SER A 51 36.41 -31.34 20.37
CA SER A 51 35.24 -32.13 20.74
C SER A 51 35.04 -32.22 22.26
N SER A 52 33.92 -31.71 22.77
CA SER A 52 33.42 -32.06 24.11
C SER A 52 32.10 -32.83 24.00
N GLY A 53 32.13 -34.09 24.43
CA GLY A 53 31.06 -35.06 24.22
C GLY A 53 29.75 -34.75 24.94
N LEU A 54 28.64 -34.87 24.21
CA LEU A 54 27.31 -35.06 24.80
C LEU A 54 27.16 -36.52 25.23
N ARG A 55 27.16 -36.75 26.54
CA ARG A 55 26.60 -37.98 27.13
C ARG A 55 25.11 -38.05 26.79
N ARG A 56 24.71 -39.04 25.99
CA ARG A 56 23.31 -39.47 25.88
C ARG A 56 22.84 -39.98 27.25
N MET A 57 22.08 -39.17 27.99
CA MET A 57 21.27 -39.67 29.10
C MET A 57 19.99 -40.30 28.54
N ARG A 58 19.94 -41.65 28.53
CA ARG A 58 18.70 -42.41 28.34
C ARG A 58 17.84 -42.23 29.59
N TRP A 59 16.77 -41.46 29.49
CA TRP A 59 15.69 -41.46 30.49
C TRP A 59 14.75 -42.61 30.15
N CYS A 60 14.86 -43.71 30.89
CA CYS A 60 13.84 -44.76 30.91
C CYS A 60 12.70 -44.30 31.82
N THR A 61 11.77 -43.50 31.32
CA THR A 61 10.50 -43.29 32.02
C THR A 61 9.60 -44.47 31.72
N PRO A 62 9.15 -45.25 32.71
CA PRO A 62 8.38 -46.45 32.44
C PRO A 62 7.01 -46.09 31.87
N MET A 63 6.61 -46.83 30.83
CA MET A 63 5.49 -46.52 29.94
C MET A 63 4.15 -46.29 30.66
N TYR A 64 3.97 -46.84 31.88
CA TYR A 64 2.77 -46.65 32.69
C TYR A 64 2.58 -45.20 33.19
N VAL A 65 3.66 -44.42 33.34
CA VAL A 65 3.58 -43.00 33.74
C VAL A 65 2.98 -42.15 32.61
N VAL A 66 3.29 -42.48 31.36
CA VAL A 66 2.72 -41.81 30.18
C VAL A 66 1.23 -42.13 30.06
N TYR A 67 0.83 -43.38 30.29
CA TYR A 67 -0.59 -43.76 30.29
C TYR A 67 -1.39 -43.10 31.42
N ALA A 68 -0.81 -42.98 32.62
CA ALA A 68 -1.45 -42.27 33.73
C ALA A 68 -1.66 -40.78 33.42
N LEU A 69 -0.69 -40.12 32.80
CA LEU A 69 -0.81 -38.70 32.41
C LEU A 69 -1.85 -38.48 31.30
N LEU A 70 -1.93 -39.39 30.32
CA LEU A 70 -2.95 -39.32 29.27
C LEU A 70 -4.36 -39.54 29.82
N ALA A 71 -4.53 -40.45 30.78
CA ALA A 71 -5.82 -40.67 31.45
C ALA A 71 -6.26 -39.43 32.25
N ILE A 72 -5.34 -38.77 32.96
CA ILE A 72 -5.63 -37.52 33.71
C ILE A 72 -6.02 -36.39 32.74
N CYS A 73 -5.31 -36.24 31.61
CA CYS A 73 -5.63 -35.23 30.60
C CYS A 73 -6.99 -35.48 29.94
N ALA A 74 -7.35 -36.75 29.69
CA ALA A 74 -8.66 -37.11 29.12
C ALA A 74 -9.82 -36.78 30.08
N VAL A 75 -9.65 -37.04 31.38
CA VAL A 75 -10.66 -36.69 32.40
C VAL A 75 -10.79 -35.16 32.54
N ALA A 76 -9.67 -34.43 32.55
CA ALA A 76 -9.70 -32.98 32.58
C ALA A 76 -10.37 -32.38 31.33
N GLY A 77 -10.10 -32.93 30.15
CA GLY A 77 -10.75 -32.53 28.90
C GLY A 77 -12.26 -32.78 28.90
N ALA A 78 -12.71 -33.90 29.46
CA ALA A 78 -14.14 -34.21 29.59
C ALA A 78 -14.87 -33.25 30.55
N VAL A 79 -14.24 -32.90 31.69
CA VAL A 79 -14.81 -31.95 32.65
C VAL A 79 -14.93 -30.56 32.04
N VAL A 80 -13.90 -30.08 31.34
CA VAL A 80 -13.94 -28.78 30.64
C VAL A 80 -14.99 -28.77 29.53
N GLY A 81 -15.12 -29.87 28.78
CA GLY A 81 -16.16 -30.01 27.75
C GLY A 81 -17.58 -29.93 28.32
N VAL A 82 -17.84 -30.56 29.47
CA VAL A 82 -19.16 -30.50 30.14
C VAL A 82 -19.46 -29.10 30.67
N VAL A 83 -18.48 -28.41 31.27
CA VAL A 83 -18.67 -27.04 31.78
C VAL A 83 -18.99 -26.04 30.65
N ILE A 84 -18.32 -26.16 29.50
CA ILE A 84 -18.60 -25.32 28.33
C ILE A 84 -19.99 -25.62 27.76
N THR A 85 -20.40 -26.88 27.68
CA THR A 85 -21.71 -27.28 27.14
C THR A 85 -22.87 -26.81 28.04
N VAL A 86 -22.69 -26.83 29.37
CA VAL A 86 -23.68 -26.34 30.34
C VAL A 86 -23.81 -24.81 30.32
N GLN A 87 -22.74 -24.06 30.02
CA GLN A 87 -22.86 -22.61 29.81
C GLN A 87 -23.48 -22.24 28.47
N TYR A 88 -23.28 -23.05 27.41
CA TYR A 88 -23.84 -22.78 26.09
C TYR A 88 -25.37 -22.98 26.04
N ASN A 89 -25.89 -23.97 26.79
CA ASN A 89 -27.35 -24.26 26.83
C ASN A 89 -28.17 -23.27 27.68
N ASN A 90 -27.54 -22.28 28.34
CA ASN A 90 -28.23 -21.29 29.18
C ASN A 90 -28.32 -19.89 28.51
N LEU A 91 -28.02 -19.77 27.20
CA LEU A 91 -28.02 -18.49 26.47
C LEU A 91 -29.13 -18.36 25.40
N ASP A 92 -30.04 -19.33 25.27
CA ASP A 92 -31.05 -19.37 24.19
C ASP A 92 -32.45 -18.86 24.55
N ASP A 93 -32.63 -18.12 25.65
CA ASP A 93 -33.92 -17.49 25.97
C ASP A 93 -33.78 -15.96 26.12
N ASN A 94 -33.71 -15.25 24.98
CA ASN A 94 -34.37 -13.95 24.75
C ASN A 94 -33.97 -13.35 23.39
N GLU A 95 -34.73 -13.69 22.35
CA GLU A 95 -34.89 -12.83 21.16
C GLU A 95 -36.39 -12.49 21.04
N PRO A 96 -36.81 -11.23 20.94
CA PRO A 96 -38.11 -10.89 20.41
C PRO A 96 -38.00 -10.59 18.92
N SER A 97 -38.63 -11.48 18.16
CA SER A 97 -38.82 -11.47 16.71
C SER A 97 -39.36 -10.17 16.13
N ARG A 98 -38.90 -9.89 14.91
CA ARG A 98 -39.34 -8.83 14.01
C ARG A 98 -40.34 -9.38 12.99
N THR A 99 -41.58 -8.88 13.01
CA THR A 99 -42.62 -8.90 11.94
C THR A 99 -43.74 -7.95 12.42
N ASP A 100 -44.40 -7.05 11.70
CA ASP A 100 -44.66 -6.89 10.26
C ASP A 100 -45.07 -5.44 9.94
N PHE A 101 -45.03 -5.10 8.65
CA PHE A 101 -45.59 -3.90 8.05
C PHE A 101 -47.13 -3.85 8.13
N ALA A 102 -47.70 -2.71 8.54
CA ALA A 102 -49.01 -2.25 8.06
C ALA A 102 -49.11 -0.71 8.07
N LYS A 103 -49.58 -0.15 6.96
CA LYS A 103 -49.87 1.27 6.68
C LYS A 103 -51.23 1.67 7.31
N PRO A 104 -51.65 2.96 7.27
CA PRO A 104 -52.37 3.63 8.36
C PRO A 104 -53.89 3.58 8.17
N ASP A 105 -54.64 3.83 9.25
CA ASP A 105 -55.96 4.43 9.08
C ASP A 105 -56.38 5.30 10.27
N ASN A 106 -57.17 6.28 9.87
CA ASN A 106 -57.57 7.50 10.54
C ASN A 106 -58.95 7.30 11.19
N SER A 107 -59.12 7.60 12.48
CA SER A 107 -60.39 8.12 13.02
C SER A 107 -60.27 8.48 14.51
N THR A 108 -60.32 9.79 14.76
CA THR A 108 -61.12 10.50 15.80
C THR A 108 -61.89 9.68 16.84
N THR A 109 -61.74 10.05 18.11
CA THR A 109 -62.86 10.47 18.98
C THR A 109 -62.37 11.30 20.17
N ASP A 110 -63.18 12.31 20.48
CA ASP A 110 -63.04 13.40 21.46
C ASP A 110 -63.05 12.98 22.93
N GLY A 111 -62.63 13.92 23.79
CA GLY A 111 -63.33 14.15 25.06
C GLY A 111 -62.48 14.47 26.29
N ASP A 112 -62.43 15.76 26.65
CA ASP A 112 -62.23 16.37 27.99
C ASP A 112 -60.93 16.07 28.77
N GLY A 113 -60.26 17.02 29.43
CA GLY A 113 -60.61 18.35 29.92
C GLY A 113 -59.91 18.52 31.28
N GLY A 114 -58.99 19.49 31.42
CA GLY A 114 -58.31 19.72 32.70
C GLY A 114 -57.08 20.62 32.59
N ALA A 115 -57.23 21.87 33.03
CA ALA A 115 -56.24 22.92 32.95
C ALA A 115 -55.16 22.87 34.07
N ALA A 116 -53.97 23.34 33.68
CA ALA A 116 -52.96 24.06 34.45
C ALA A 116 -52.06 23.31 35.47
N ALA A 117 -50.82 23.10 35.06
CA ALA A 117 -49.64 23.38 35.89
C ALA A 117 -48.44 23.76 34.99
N LYS A 118 -47.83 24.92 35.25
CA LYS A 118 -46.60 25.39 34.58
C LYS A 118 -45.40 25.04 35.47
N PRO A 119 -44.40 24.29 35.01
CA PRO A 119 -43.10 24.26 35.66
C PRO A 119 -41.99 24.81 34.75
N THR A 120 -41.44 25.94 35.22
CA THR A 120 -40.01 26.22 35.39
C THR A 120 -39.06 25.93 34.22
N ALA A 121 -38.49 27.02 33.69
CA ALA A 121 -37.37 27.02 32.75
C ALA A 121 -36.19 26.21 33.31
N SER A 122 -35.76 25.20 32.54
CA SER A 122 -34.47 24.53 32.76
C SER A 122 -33.32 25.47 32.35
N PRO A 123 -32.18 25.44 33.05
CA PRO A 123 -31.01 26.22 32.65
C PRO A 123 -30.52 25.72 31.29
N THR A 124 -30.51 26.62 30.30
CA THR A 124 -29.92 26.39 28.99
C THR A 124 -28.44 26.07 29.18
N LEU A 125 -28.07 24.79 28.99
CA LEU A 125 -26.68 24.39 28.79
C LEU A 125 -26.10 25.22 27.63
N PRO A 126 -24.87 25.76 27.76
CA PRO A 126 -24.21 26.42 26.64
C PRO A 126 -24.21 25.49 25.43
N ALA A 127 -24.64 26.00 24.27
CA ALA A 127 -24.52 25.27 23.03
C ALA A 127 -23.08 24.78 22.89
N PRO A 128 -22.85 23.51 22.49
CA PRO A 128 -21.49 23.02 22.27
C PRO A 128 -20.76 23.98 21.33
N ALA A 129 -19.57 24.40 21.74
CA ALA A 129 -18.72 25.29 20.94
C ALA A 129 -18.67 24.74 19.51
N SER A 130 -18.89 25.62 18.53
CA SER A 130 -18.83 25.22 17.12
C SER A 130 -17.50 24.50 16.88
N PRO A 131 -17.52 23.31 16.25
CA PRO A 131 -16.30 22.55 16.06
C PRO A 131 -15.30 23.40 15.27
N PRO A 132 -14.00 23.34 15.61
CA PRO A 132 -12.98 24.14 14.94
C PRO A 132 -13.03 23.89 13.43
N VAL A 133 -12.96 24.98 12.67
CA VAL A 133 -13.04 24.93 11.20
C VAL A 133 -11.72 24.41 10.68
N VAL A 134 -11.70 23.14 10.27
CA VAL A 134 -10.50 22.43 9.83
C VAL A 134 -10.76 21.66 8.55
N VAL A 135 -9.69 21.44 7.77
CA VAL A 135 -9.66 20.32 6.83
C VAL A 135 -9.22 19.09 7.63
N ARG A 136 -9.96 18.00 7.55
CA ARG A 136 -9.61 16.72 8.17
C ARG A 136 -9.56 15.63 7.11
N LEU A 137 -8.53 14.79 7.15
CA LEU A 137 -8.42 13.59 6.33
C LEU A 137 -7.82 12.44 7.14
N PHE A 138 -8.14 11.21 6.76
CA PHE A 138 -7.44 10.03 7.29
C PHE A 138 -6.48 9.48 6.24
N ALA A 139 -5.35 8.95 6.68
CA ALA A 139 -4.42 8.23 5.85
C ALA A 139 -4.28 6.78 6.32
N LEU A 140 -4.63 5.84 5.45
CA LEU A 140 -4.60 4.40 5.71
C LEU A 140 -3.44 3.73 4.98
N GLY A 141 -2.59 3.07 5.77
CA GLY A 141 -1.48 2.25 5.31
C GLY A 141 -1.89 0.94 4.66
N SER A 142 -0.92 0.11 4.30
CA SER A 142 -1.13 -1.20 3.63
C SER A 142 -2.27 -2.05 4.25
N TRP A 143 -3.20 -2.54 3.42
CA TRP A 143 -4.43 -3.22 3.86
C TRP A 143 -4.89 -4.30 2.85
N GLY A 144 -6.06 -4.88 3.09
CA GLY A 144 -6.77 -5.74 2.12
C GLY A 144 -6.04 -7.02 1.73
N ALA A 145 -5.50 -7.74 2.71
CA ALA A 145 -4.86 -9.03 2.51
C ALA A 145 -5.76 -10.00 1.73
N ASP A 146 -5.14 -10.80 0.85
CA ASP A 146 -5.86 -11.88 0.19
C ASP A 146 -6.41 -12.87 1.22
N PRO A 147 -7.71 -13.21 1.19
CA PRO A 147 -8.31 -14.19 2.09
C PRO A 147 -7.58 -15.55 2.11
N SER A 148 -7.04 -16.00 0.97
CA SER A 148 -6.30 -17.27 0.88
C SER A 148 -4.97 -17.24 1.66
N PHE A 149 -4.44 -16.04 1.93
CA PHE A 149 -3.30 -15.79 2.80
C PHE A 149 -3.72 -15.44 4.23
N GLY A 150 -4.74 -14.61 4.40
CA GLY A 150 -5.25 -14.18 5.69
C GLY A 150 -5.78 -15.33 6.56
N ALA A 151 -6.16 -16.46 5.97
CA ALA A 151 -6.66 -17.63 6.68
C ALA A 151 -5.57 -18.56 7.26
N LYS A 152 -4.30 -18.44 6.83
CA LYS A 152 -3.26 -19.44 7.16
C LYS A 152 -2.25 -18.88 8.17
N LEU A 153 -2.11 -19.54 9.32
CA LEU A 153 -1.16 -19.20 10.41
C LEU A 153 0.06 -20.16 10.38
N ASP A 154 0.96 -20.00 9.41
CA ASP A 154 2.11 -20.91 9.24
C ASP A 154 3.48 -20.22 9.28
N GLY A 155 3.52 -18.95 9.68
CA GLY A 155 4.73 -18.20 10.03
C GLY A 155 5.71 -17.91 8.89
N ARG A 156 5.49 -18.43 7.68
CA ARG A 156 6.47 -18.30 6.60
C ARG A 156 6.42 -16.93 5.91
N TYR A 157 5.23 -16.34 5.73
CA TYR A 157 4.97 -15.02 5.13
C TYR A 157 3.57 -14.49 5.50
N ARG A 158 3.02 -14.91 6.64
CA ARG A 158 1.60 -14.74 6.99
C ARG A 158 1.44 -14.32 8.44
N TYR A 159 0.28 -13.74 8.70
CA TYR A 159 -0.24 -13.42 10.04
C TYR A 159 0.25 -14.44 11.08
N GLN A 160 0.96 -13.94 12.07
CA GLN A 160 1.61 -14.74 13.09
C GLN A 160 0.58 -15.31 14.07
N ASP A 161 -0.49 -14.55 14.30
CA ASP A 161 -1.52 -14.87 15.27
C ASP A 161 -2.86 -14.20 14.91
N LYS A 162 -3.79 -14.24 15.87
CA LYS A 162 -5.10 -13.62 15.74
C LYS A 162 -5.05 -12.09 15.67
N ILE A 163 -4.02 -11.44 16.21
CA ILE A 163 -3.87 -9.98 16.20
C ILE A 163 -3.64 -9.51 14.77
N ASP A 164 -2.70 -10.15 14.06
CA ASP A 164 -2.46 -9.81 12.65
C ASP A 164 -3.69 -10.10 11.78
N ARG A 165 -4.41 -11.20 12.08
CA ARG A 165 -5.60 -11.59 11.32
C ARG A 165 -6.78 -10.64 11.53
N SER A 166 -6.96 -10.07 12.72
CA SER A 166 -8.05 -9.11 12.99
C SER A 166 -7.67 -7.66 12.70
N ALA A 167 -6.38 -7.36 12.50
CA ALA A 167 -5.82 -6.02 12.36
C ALA A 167 -6.66 -5.08 11.48
N GLN A 168 -6.97 -5.49 10.24
CA GLN A 168 -7.71 -4.62 9.32
C GLN A 168 -9.12 -4.26 9.84
N VAL A 169 -9.84 -5.23 10.43
CA VAL A 169 -11.19 -5.00 10.98
C VAL A 169 -11.11 -4.07 12.19
N GLU A 170 -10.11 -4.25 13.05
CA GLU A 170 -9.88 -3.38 14.20
C GLU A 170 -9.52 -1.96 13.76
N VAL A 171 -8.67 -1.80 12.74
CA VAL A 171 -8.34 -0.49 12.15
C VAL A 171 -9.58 0.17 11.58
N ALA A 172 -10.43 -0.56 10.85
CA ALA A 172 -11.70 -0.03 10.34
C ALA A 172 -12.64 0.44 11.47
N SER A 173 -12.71 -0.33 12.57
CA SER A 173 -13.45 0.04 13.77
C SER A 173 -12.91 1.34 14.39
N SER A 174 -11.58 1.45 14.57
CA SER A 174 -10.95 2.65 15.12
C SER A 174 -11.08 3.88 14.20
N MET A 175 -11.03 3.71 12.88
CA MET A 175 -11.36 4.79 11.92
C MET A 175 -12.80 5.25 12.09
N ALA A 176 -13.75 4.32 12.18
CA ALA A 176 -15.15 4.63 12.33
C ALA A 176 -15.45 5.35 13.66
N PHE A 177 -14.75 4.97 14.74
CA PHE A 177 -14.80 5.64 16.03
C PHE A 177 -14.25 7.07 15.93
N ALA A 178 -13.02 7.23 15.43
CA ALA A 178 -12.37 8.55 15.30
C ALA A 178 -13.16 9.52 14.41
N ALA A 179 -13.82 9.03 13.36
CA ALA A 179 -14.67 9.84 12.50
C ALA A 179 -15.86 10.49 13.23
N ARG A 180 -16.23 9.98 14.42
CA ARG A 180 -17.28 10.53 15.27
C ARG A 180 -16.76 11.50 16.33
N GLU A 181 -15.46 11.47 16.63
CA GLU A 181 -14.82 12.30 17.67
C GLU A 181 -14.50 13.75 17.24
N GLY A 182 -15.14 14.26 16.18
CA GLY A 182 -14.89 15.60 15.68
C GLY A 182 -15.55 15.85 14.33
N PRO A 183 -15.09 16.88 13.58
CA PRO A 183 -15.50 17.05 12.20
C PRO A 183 -15.29 15.76 11.41
N PRO A 184 -16.27 15.30 10.60
CA PRO A 184 -16.05 14.15 9.74
C PRO A 184 -14.87 14.38 8.79
N PRO A 185 -14.03 13.35 8.52
CA PRO A 185 -12.98 13.49 7.52
C PRO A 185 -13.59 13.77 6.14
N GLN A 186 -12.98 14.68 5.40
CA GLN A 186 -13.38 15.02 4.04
C GLN A 186 -12.89 14.00 3.02
N LEU A 187 -11.81 13.27 3.36
CA LEU A 187 -11.15 12.32 2.48
C LEU A 187 -10.44 11.24 3.30
N ILE A 188 -10.42 10.02 2.76
CA ILE A 188 -9.52 8.96 3.19
C ILE A 188 -8.52 8.73 2.05
N VAL A 189 -7.22 8.82 2.35
CA VAL A 189 -6.16 8.53 1.39
C VAL A 189 -5.49 7.22 1.73
N THR A 190 -5.33 6.32 0.76
CA THR A 190 -4.59 5.07 0.97
C THR A 190 -3.15 5.25 0.51
N GLN A 191 -2.18 4.63 1.18
CA GLN A 191 -0.76 4.69 0.79
C GLN A 191 -0.35 3.50 -0.10
N GLY A 192 -1.29 2.87 -0.82
CA GLY A 192 -1.04 1.69 -1.64
C GLY A 192 -0.97 0.38 -0.87
N ASN A 193 -0.73 -0.70 -1.59
CA ASN A 193 -0.95 -2.07 -1.14
C ASN A 193 -2.37 -2.23 -0.60
N ASN A 194 -3.35 -1.82 -1.41
CA ASN A 194 -4.78 -1.86 -1.10
C ASN A 194 -5.34 -3.29 -1.18
N PHE A 195 -4.87 -4.06 -2.16
CA PHE A 195 -5.27 -5.43 -2.41
C PHE A 195 -4.04 -6.34 -2.34
N ASN A 196 -3.55 -6.53 -1.13
CA ASN A 196 -2.30 -7.21 -0.87
C ASN A 196 -2.21 -8.63 -1.48
N TRP A 197 -0.97 -9.01 -1.79
CA TRP A 197 -0.50 -10.27 -2.39
C TRP A 197 -0.70 -10.46 -3.89
N TYR A 198 -1.94 -10.38 -4.40
CA TYR A 198 -2.21 -10.67 -5.81
C TYR A 198 -2.66 -9.46 -6.63
N GLY A 199 -2.96 -8.36 -5.95
CA GLY A 199 -3.68 -7.25 -6.55
C GLY A 199 -5.09 -7.64 -6.94
N LEU A 200 -5.63 -6.90 -7.90
CA LEU A 200 -6.86 -7.28 -8.59
C LEU A 200 -6.52 -8.12 -9.82
N LEU A 201 -7.28 -9.19 -10.01
CA LEU A 201 -7.15 -10.07 -11.16
C LEU A 201 -8.20 -9.73 -12.22
N PRO A 202 -7.89 -9.95 -13.51
CA PRO A 202 -8.86 -9.79 -14.58
C PRO A 202 -10.16 -10.55 -14.31
N PRO A 203 -11.31 -10.03 -14.77
CA PRO A 203 -12.55 -10.77 -14.68
C PRO A 203 -12.40 -12.09 -15.45
N SER A 204 -12.52 -13.21 -14.73
CA SER A 204 -12.71 -14.53 -15.32
C SER A 204 -14.15 -14.99 -15.06
N ASN A 205 -14.68 -15.84 -15.92
CA ASN A 205 -16.00 -16.44 -15.73
C ASN A 205 -16.03 -17.45 -14.56
N GLN A 206 -14.89 -17.71 -13.89
CA GLN A 206 -14.74 -18.82 -12.96
C GLN A 206 -14.12 -18.52 -11.59
N GLU A 207 -13.59 -17.33 -11.27
CA GLU A 207 -13.15 -17.04 -9.89
C GLU A 207 -12.93 -15.53 -9.64
N ARG A 208 -13.28 -15.10 -8.41
CA ARG A 208 -13.14 -13.78 -7.75
C ARG A 208 -13.00 -12.58 -8.69
N SER A 209 -14.13 -12.08 -9.21
CA SER A 209 -14.16 -10.81 -9.95
C SER A 209 -13.53 -9.67 -9.15
N VAL A 210 -13.09 -8.61 -9.84
CA VAL A 210 -12.65 -7.34 -9.22
C VAL A 210 -13.61 -6.92 -8.09
N GLN A 211 -14.92 -6.97 -8.34
CA GLN A 211 -15.93 -6.60 -7.34
C GLN A 211 -15.98 -7.56 -6.15
N ALA A 212 -15.80 -8.87 -6.35
CA ALA A 212 -15.76 -9.82 -5.25
C ALA A 212 -14.61 -9.50 -4.29
N ARG A 213 -13.41 -9.24 -4.83
CA ARG A 213 -12.25 -8.85 -4.01
C ARG A 213 -12.44 -7.51 -3.32
N VAL A 214 -12.95 -6.51 -4.04
CA VAL A 214 -13.29 -5.20 -3.46
C VAL A 214 -14.31 -5.36 -2.34
N ASN A 215 -15.38 -6.12 -2.55
CA ASN A 215 -16.40 -6.29 -1.52
C ASN A 215 -15.84 -6.95 -0.26
N GLU A 216 -15.05 -8.01 -0.42
CA GLU A 216 -14.49 -8.79 0.69
C GLU A 216 -13.45 -8.02 1.52
N THR A 217 -12.64 -7.19 0.87
CA THR A 217 -11.50 -6.53 1.53
C THR A 217 -11.67 -5.04 1.75
N PHE A 218 -12.59 -4.39 1.04
CA PHE A 218 -12.88 -2.95 1.14
C PHE A 218 -14.31 -2.67 1.56
N THR A 219 -15.30 -2.94 0.70
CA THR A 219 -16.67 -2.46 0.88
C THR A 219 -17.29 -2.98 2.18
N SER A 220 -17.18 -4.28 2.45
CA SER A 220 -17.71 -4.88 3.67
C SER A 220 -16.93 -4.53 4.93
N LYS A 221 -15.62 -4.21 4.82
CA LYS A 221 -14.75 -3.93 5.96
C LYS A 221 -14.90 -2.51 6.48
N TYR A 222 -15.11 -1.56 5.57
CA TYR A 222 -15.26 -0.14 5.87
C TYR A 222 -16.71 0.32 5.64
N ASN A 223 -17.70 -0.47 6.05
CA ASN A 223 -19.14 -0.20 5.82
C ASN A 223 -19.82 0.60 6.96
N GLN A 224 -19.06 1.06 7.94
CA GLN A 224 -19.60 1.77 9.09
C GLN A 224 -20.22 3.11 8.65
N LEU A 225 -21.36 3.49 9.25
CA LEU A 225 -22.11 4.71 8.88
C LEU A 225 -21.25 5.99 8.91
N SER A 226 -20.31 6.10 9.85
CA SER A 226 -19.41 7.27 9.96
C SER A 226 -18.34 7.35 8.86
N LEU A 227 -18.17 6.29 8.05
CA LEU A 227 -17.25 6.25 6.90
C LEU A 227 -17.98 6.14 5.56
N ALA A 228 -19.29 5.88 5.57
CA ALA A 228 -20.06 5.54 4.37
C ALA A 228 -20.08 6.64 3.30
N ALA A 229 -20.07 7.91 3.70
CA ALA A 229 -20.08 9.05 2.79
C ALA A 229 -18.68 9.63 2.51
N VAL A 230 -17.63 9.11 3.13
CA VAL A 230 -16.28 9.66 3.00
C VAL A 230 -15.66 9.13 1.71
N PRO A 231 -15.22 10.00 0.77
CA PRO A 231 -14.53 9.54 -0.43
C PRO A 231 -13.15 8.97 -0.09
N TRP A 232 -12.76 7.95 -0.84
CA TRP A 232 -11.47 7.27 -0.75
C TRP A 232 -10.66 7.56 -2.00
N THR A 233 -9.43 7.98 -1.79
CA THR A 233 -8.50 8.26 -2.89
C THR A 233 -7.28 7.38 -2.74
N ALA A 234 -7.05 6.55 -3.75
CA ALA A 234 -6.08 5.48 -3.69
C ALA A 234 -4.90 5.70 -4.62
N ILE A 235 -3.74 5.24 -4.17
CA ILE A 235 -2.56 4.98 -5.00
C ILE A 235 -2.24 3.49 -4.93
N MET A 236 -1.33 3.03 -5.77
CA MET A 236 -0.91 1.63 -5.83
C MET A 236 0.44 1.42 -5.15
N GLY A 237 0.62 0.23 -4.58
CA GLY A 237 1.91 -0.31 -4.17
C GLY A 237 2.33 -1.57 -4.95
N GLU A 238 3.47 -2.17 -4.64
CA GLU A 238 3.91 -3.36 -5.37
C GLU A 238 2.98 -4.57 -5.22
N HIS A 239 2.34 -4.74 -4.07
CA HIS A 239 1.43 -5.85 -3.85
C HIS A 239 0.11 -5.70 -4.62
N ASP A 240 -0.25 -4.46 -4.96
CA ASP A 240 -1.40 -4.14 -5.84
C ASP A 240 -1.22 -4.62 -7.29
N VAL A 241 0.04 -4.79 -7.71
CA VAL A 241 0.39 -5.36 -9.01
C VAL A 241 0.94 -6.79 -8.91
N GLY A 242 0.85 -7.42 -7.74
CA GLY A 242 1.15 -8.85 -7.56
C GLY A 242 2.33 -9.18 -6.65
N GLY A 243 3.06 -8.20 -6.11
CA GLY A 243 3.98 -8.38 -4.98
C GLY A 243 5.01 -9.50 -5.15
N GLY A 244 5.63 -9.60 -6.34
CA GLY A 244 6.59 -10.67 -6.65
C GLY A 244 6.00 -11.91 -7.30
N ARG A 245 4.69 -11.95 -7.57
CA ARG A 245 4.03 -13.03 -8.32
C ARG A 245 3.89 -12.70 -9.79
N PHE A 246 3.40 -13.67 -10.56
CA PHE A 246 3.19 -13.48 -11.98
C PHE A 246 2.18 -12.37 -12.31
N LEU A 247 2.46 -11.63 -13.38
CA LEU A 247 1.59 -10.58 -13.90
C LEU A 247 0.51 -11.11 -14.85
N CYS A 248 0.70 -12.31 -15.41
CA CYS A 248 -0.18 -12.93 -16.40
C CYS A 248 -1.04 -14.05 -15.80
N GLY A 249 -2.30 -14.11 -16.22
CA GLY A 249 -3.34 -15.00 -15.69
C GLY A 249 -4.61 -14.26 -15.26
N SER A 250 -5.71 -14.98 -15.09
CA SER A 250 -7.04 -14.41 -14.81
C SER A 250 -7.62 -14.80 -13.44
N THR A 251 -7.02 -15.77 -12.76
CA THR A 251 -7.39 -16.24 -11.42
C THR A 251 -6.12 -16.59 -10.63
N GLU A 252 -6.21 -16.69 -9.31
CA GLU A 252 -5.07 -17.12 -8.48
C GLU A 252 -4.51 -18.47 -8.94
N ALA A 253 -5.39 -19.40 -9.33
CA ALA A 253 -5.01 -20.73 -9.83
C ALA A 253 -4.39 -20.73 -11.23
N THR A 254 -4.59 -19.65 -12.01
CA THR A 254 -4.12 -19.56 -13.41
C THR A 254 -3.00 -18.54 -13.61
N LEU A 255 -2.43 -18.00 -12.53
CA LEU A 255 -1.24 -17.14 -12.62
C LEU A 255 -0.05 -17.92 -13.17
N HIS A 256 0.58 -17.40 -14.21
CA HIS A 256 1.69 -18.06 -14.92
C HIS A 256 2.69 -17.06 -15.49
N ALA A 257 3.89 -17.54 -15.81
CA ALA A 257 4.90 -16.75 -16.49
C ALA A 257 4.35 -16.22 -17.84
N CYS A 258 4.47 -14.91 -18.07
CA CYS A 258 4.06 -14.29 -19.33
C CYS A 258 4.88 -14.85 -20.50
N GLY A 259 4.26 -15.06 -21.66
CA GLY A 259 4.89 -15.68 -22.82
C GLY A 259 5.84 -14.76 -23.60
N ASN A 260 5.65 -13.44 -23.53
CA ASN A 260 6.50 -12.45 -24.20
C ASN A 260 6.39 -11.04 -23.56
N GLU A 261 7.22 -10.10 -24.02
CA GLU A 261 7.34 -8.75 -23.44
C GLU A 261 6.02 -7.98 -23.55
N ASN A 262 5.30 -8.11 -24.67
CA ASN A 262 4.02 -7.44 -24.85
C ASN A 262 2.97 -7.93 -23.85
N GLU A 263 2.93 -9.25 -23.61
CA GLU A 263 2.04 -9.85 -22.62
C GLU A 263 2.39 -9.41 -21.20
N LEU A 264 3.69 -9.33 -20.87
CA LEU A 264 4.17 -8.83 -19.59
C LEU A 264 3.70 -7.39 -19.33
N ILE A 265 3.92 -6.49 -20.29
CA ILE A 265 3.50 -5.09 -20.18
C ILE A 265 1.97 -4.98 -20.15
N ALA A 266 1.26 -5.80 -20.92
CA ALA A 266 -0.20 -5.85 -20.89
C ALA A 266 -0.72 -6.31 -19.51
N GLY A 267 -0.12 -7.33 -18.90
CA GLY A 267 -0.45 -7.81 -17.56
C GLY A 267 -0.23 -6.74 -16.49
N LEU A 268 0.91 -6.03 -16.54
CA LEU A 268 1.20 -4.91 -15.65
C LEU A 268 0.15 -3.79 -15.79
N ARG A 269 -0.10 -3.33 -17.02
CA ARG A 269 -1.07 -2.27 -17.30
C ARG A 269 -2.49 -2.67 -16.93
N HIS A 270 -2.86 -3.94 -17.12
CA HIS A 270 -4.16 -4.44 -16.72
C HIS A 270 -4.34 -4.35 -15.21
N LYS A 271 -3.39 -4.86 -14.41
CA LYS A 271 -3.47 -4.79 -12.94
C LYS A 271 -3.60 -3.34 -12.44
N ILE A 272 -2.86 -2.42 -13.08
CA ILE A 272 -2.98 -0.98 -12.83
C ILE A 272 -4.36 -0.45 -13.19
N ALA A 273 -4.85 -0.78 -14.39
CA ALA A 273 -6.14 -0.32 -14.87
C ALA A 273 -7.29 -0.84 -13.98
N SER A 274 -7.19 -2.03 -13.42
CA SER A 274 -8.25 -2.64 -12.61
C SER A 274 -8.54 -1.92 -11.30
N GLN A 275 -7.60 -1.16 -10.76
CA GLN A 275 -7.84 -0.34 -9.57
C GLN A 275 -8.40 1.04 -9.88
N ARG A 276 -8.58 1.40 -11.16
CA ARG A 276 -9.21 2.67 -11.51
C ARG A 276 -10.68 2.63 -11.14
N SER A 277 -11.24 3.78 -10.83
CA SER A 277 -12.68 3.96 -10.69
C SER A 277 -13.33 3.87 -12.08
N GLU A 278 -14.53 3.29 -12.17
CA GLU A 278 -15.35 3.50 -13.37
C GLU A 278 -15.57 5.02 -13.59
N PRO A 279 -15.52 5.49 -14.84
CA PRO A 279 -16.05 6.82 -15.15
C PRO A 279 -17.50 6.86 -14.66
N PRO A 280 -17.97 7.96 -14.03
CA PRO A 280 -19.36 8.06 -13.65
C PRO A 280 -20.22 7.80 -14.89
N SER A 281 -21.14 6.84 -14.78
CA SER A 281 -22.11 6.48 -15.81
C SER A 281 -23.15 7.60 -15.97
N GLY A 282 -22.68 8.76 -16.43
CA GLY A 282 -23.48 9.95 -16.65
C GLY A 282 -23.91 10.07 -18.10
N GLY A 283 -25.14 9.66 -18.39
CA GLY A 283 -25.94 10.16 -19.51
C GLY A 283 -25.42 9.83 -20.91
N ARG A 284 -26.08 8.85 -21.56
CA ARG A 284 -26.29 8.98 -23.01
C ARG A 284 -27.08 10.27 -23.23
N ALA A 285 -26.38 11.39 -23.39
CA ALA A 285 -26.90 12.52 -24.11
C ALA A 285 -27.18 12.01 -25.52
N LEU A 286 -28.45 11.68 -25.75
CA LEU A 286 -29.02 11.45 -27.05
C LEU A 286 -28.74 12.73 -27.85
N ALA A 287 -27.64 12.73 -28.61
CA ALA A 287 -27.37 13.79 -29.57
C ALA A 287 -28.39 13.62 -30.71
N ILE A 288 -29.60 14.13 -30.49
CA ILE A 288 -30.52 14.45 -31.57
C ILE A 288 -29.88 15.63 -32.32
N ARG A 289 -29.20 15.31 -33.42
CA ARG A 289 -29.10 16.24 -34.54
C ARG A 289 -30.00 15.72 -35.65
N GLY A 290 -31.20 16.31 -35.74
CA GLY A 290 -31.85 16.47 -37.05
C GLY A 290 -30.97 17.38 -37.92
N THR A 291 -30.95 17.31 -39.24
CA THR A 291 -32.04 17.00 -40.16
C THR A 291 -31.48 16.68 -41.56
N GLN A 292 -32.23 15.82 -42.27
CA GLN A 292 -32.44 15.77 -43.72
C GLN A 292 -31.26 15.54 -44.68
N ASN A 293 -31.27 14.37 -45.35
CA ASN A 293 -31.81 14.30 -46.72
C ASN A 293 -32.14 12.86 -47.16
N MET A 294 -33.08 12.80 -48.11
CA MET A 294 -33.95 11.68 -48.46
C MET A 294 -33.36 10.65 -49.45
N GLN A 295 -34.04 9.48 -49.47
CA GLN A 295 -34.37 8.61 -50.61
C GLN A 295 -33.56 7.32 -50.92
N HIS A 296 -34.34 6.22 -50.87
CA HIS A 296 -34.25 4.95 -51.60
C HIS A 296 -33.21 3.88 -51.21
N ALA A 297 -33.63 2.90 -50.38
CA ALA A 297 -33.27 1.48 -50.58
C ALA A 297 -34.22 0.51 -49.83
N LYS A 298 -34.52 -0.62 -50.49
CA LYS A 298 -35.47 -1.72 -50.18
C LYS A 298 -35.14 -2.52 -48.88
N PRO A 299 -36.10 -3.29 -48.32
CA PRO A 299 -35.89 -4.02 -47.07
C PRO A 299 -34.99 -5.25 -47.30
N LYS A 300 -33.87 -5.36 -46.57
CA LYS A 300 -33.05 -6.57 -46.51
C LYS A 300 -33.11 -7.17 -45.10
N LYS A 301 -33.48 -8.45 -45.09
CA LYS A 301 -33.35 -9.52 -44.09
C LYS A 301 -32.88 -9.13 -42.68
N ILE A 302 -33.73 -9.51 -41.71
CA ILE A 302 -33.40 -9.70 -40.30
C ILE A 302 -32.16 -10.60 -40.20
N GLN A 303 -31.05 -10.01 -39.79
CA GLN A 303 -29.85 -10.70 -39.34
C GLN A 303 -29.87 -10.57 -37.82
N HIS A 304 -29.90 -11.70 -37.11
CA HIS A 304 -29.67 -11.75 -35.68
C HIS A 304 -28.27 -11.18 -35.40
N SER A 305 -28.20 -9.90 -35.04
CA SER A 305 -27.02 -9.37 -34.36
C SER A 305 -27.03 -9.95 -32.96
N HIS A 306 -26.04 -10.79 -32.67
CA HIS A 306 -25.59 -10.97 -31.31
C HIS A 306 -25.33 -9.58 -30.74
N ASP A 307 -26.13 -9.18 -29.75
CA ASP A 307 -25.75 -8.12 -28.83
C ASP A 307 -24.41 -8.56 -28.23
N GLU A 308 -23.32 -7.93 -28.67
CA GLU A 308 -22.10 -7.90 -27.90
C GLU A 308 -22.44 -7.20 -26.59
N GLY A 309 -22.75 -8.02 -25.58
CA GLY A 309 -23.02 -7.57 -24.23
C GLY A 309 -21.87 -6.67 -23.78
N ALA A 310 -22.23 -5.50 -23.25
CA ALA A 310 -21.30 -4.56 -22.66
C ALA A 310 -20.33 -5.31 -21.74
N VAL A 311 -19.05 -5.36 -22.13
CA VAL A 311 -17.97 -5.88 -21.30
C VAL A 311 -17.95 -5.03 -20.04
N SER A 312 -18.32 -5.64 -18.91
CA SER A 312 -18.08 -5.11 -17.58
C SER A 312 -16.64 -4.60 -17.51
N THR A 313 -16.47 -3.28 -17.39
CA THR A 313 -15.16 -2.68 -17.21
C THR A 313 -14.56 -3.27 -15.93
N GLY A 314 -13.44 -3.97 -16.05
CA GLY A 314 -12.75 -4.66 -14.94
C GLY A 314 -12.12 -3.71 -13.92
N THR A 315 -12.85 -2.66 -13.52
CA THR A 315 -12.52 -1.52 -12.67
C THR A 315 -13.36 -1.53 -11.39
N ILE A 316 -12.99 -0.76 -10.37
CA ILE A 316 -13.71 -0.74 -9.09
C ILE A 316 -15.02 0.04 -9.19
N GLN A 317 -16.12 -0.53 -8.68
CA GLN A 317 -17.47 0.06 -8.73
C GLN A 317 -17.95 0.65 -7.40
N ASP A 318 -17.21 0.49 -6.30
CA ASP A 318 -17.56 1.15 -5.03
C ASP A 318 -17.49 2.68 -5.24
N PRO A 319 -18.60 3.43 -5.07
CA PRO A 319 -18.68 4.84 -5.43
C PRO A 319 -17.78 5.74 -4.58
N ARG A 320 -17.28 5.22 -3.45
CA ARG A 320 -16.32 5.95 -2.62
C ARG A 320 -14.93 5.93 -3.23
N TRP A 321 -14.61 4.94 -4.06
CA TRP A 321 -13.26 4.71 -4.57
C TRP A 321 -12.88 5.64 -5.71
N THR A 322 -11.71 6.26 -5.62
CA THR A 322 -11.13 7.07 -6.69
C THR A 322 -9.65 6.76 -6.88
N MET A 323 -9.29 6.35 -8.11
CA MET A 323 -7.92 6.35 -8.60
C MET A 323 -7.94 6.75 -10.08
N LYS A 324 -7.62 8.02 -10.36
CA LYS A 324 -7.86 8.62 -11.68
C LYS A 324 -6.77 8.26 -12.69
N ASP A 325 -5.51 8.29 -12.26
CA ASP A 325 -4.35 8.06 -13.11
C ASP A 325 -3.10 7.76 -12.25
N GLN A 326 -1.95 7.59 -12.87
CA GLN A 326 -0.64 7.45 -12.20
C GLN A 326 -0.26 8.70 -11.38
N TYR A 327 -0.77 9.86 -11.77
CA TYR A 327 -0.65 11.08 -11.00
C TYR A 327 -1.93 11.89 -11.08
N TYR A 328 -2.35 12.45 -9.95
CA TYR A 328 -3.40 13.47 -9.92
C TYR A 328 -3.35 14.26 -8.62
N LYS A 329 -3.89 15.47 -8.69
CA LYS A 329 -3.98 16.39 -7.56
C LYS A 329 -5.42 16.53 -7.11
N GLN A 330 -5.64 16.63 -5.80
CA GLN A 330 -6.91 16.99 -5.19
C GLN A 330 -6.71 18.15 -4.23
N ARG A 331 -7.70 19.06 -4.16
CA ARG A 331 -7.71 20.16 -3.21
C ARG A 331 -8.86 19.97 -2.24
N LEU A 332 -8.55 19.95 -0.95
CA LEU A 332 -9.51 19.99 0.15
C LEU A 332 -9.62 21.42 0.65
N VAL A 333 -10.81 21.80 1.10
CA VAL A 333 -11.11 23.18 1.53
C VAL A 333 -11.93 23.11 2.82
N SER A 334 -11.59 23.93 3.81
CA SER A 334 -12.40 24.08 5.02
C SER A 334 -13.76 24.71 4.71
N LYS A 335 -14.74 24.56 5.61
CA LYS A 335 -16.10 25.07 5.39
C LYS A 335 -16.18 26.59 5.17
N ASP A 336 -15.24 27.35 5.73
CA ASP A 336 -15.12 28.80 5.60
C ASP A 336 -14.23 29.25 4.42
N GLY A 337 -13.64 28.30 3.69
CA GLY A 337 -12.73 28.59 2.57
C GLY A 337 -11.33 29.06 2.97
N GLN A 338 -11.00 29.16 4.26
CA GLN A 338 -9.75 29.77 4.74
C GLN A 338 -8.55 28.82 4.73
N VAL A 339 -8.78 27.52 4.92
CA VAL A 339 -7.75 26.50 4.93
C VAL A 339 -7.90 25.61 3.71
N THR A 340 -6.81 25.45 2.98
CA THR A 340 -6.76 24.56 1.82
C THR A 340 -5.62 23.57 1.94
N VAL A 341 -5.87 22.32 1.53
CA VAL A 341 -4.84 21.28 1.49
C VAL A 341 -4.78 20.73 0.08
N ASP A 342 -3.63 20.89 -0.58
CA ASP A 342 -3.35 20.19 -1.82
C ASP A 342 -2.75 18.81 -1.51
N VAL A 343 -3.41 17.76 -2.00
CA VAL A 343 -2.93 16.38 -1.92
C VAL A 343 -2.47 15.95 -3.31
N PHE A 344 -1.19 15.63 -3.43
CA PHE A 344 -0.55 15.16 -4.66
C PHE A 344 -0.43 13.63 -4.59
N HIS A 345 -1.23 12.93 -5.39
CA HIS A 345 -1.22 11.46 -5.44
C HIS A 345 -0.19 11.01 -6.47
N VAL A 346 0.87 10.32 -6.02
CA VAL A 346 2.00 9.90 -6.85
C VAL A 346 2.10 8.37 -6.87
N ASN A 347 1.67 7.74 -7.97
CA ASN A 347 1.92 6.32 -8.22
C ASN A 347 3.32 6.15 -8.79
N VAL A 348 4.30 5.97 -7.89
CA VAL A 348 5.71 5.77 -8.25
C VAL A 348 6.13 4.41 -7.74
N LEU A 349 6.14 3.43 -8.65
CA LEU A 349 6.47 2.02 -8.35
C LEU A 349 7.89 1.63 -8.78
N VAL A 350 8.68 2.58 -9.32
CA VAL A 350 10.04 2.31 -9.84
C VAL A 350 10.97 1.77 -8.75
N GLY A 351 10.86 2.25 -7.51
CA GLY A 351 11.62 1.71 -6.37
C GLY A 351 11.28 0.25 -6.04
N SER A 352 10.09 -0.21 -6.45
CA SER A 352 9.64 -1.59 -6.26
C SER A 352 9.81 -2.46 -7.52
N ALA A 353 10.52 -2.00 -8.55
CA ALA A 353 10.71 -2.75 -9.81
C ALA A 353 11.32 -4.14 -9.58
N ARG A 354 12.22 -4.30 -8.60
CA ARG A 354 12.78 -5.60 -8.21
C ARG A 354 11.69 -6.57 -7.75
N SER A 355 10.73 -6.11 -6.96
CA SER A 355 9.59 -6.93 -6.52
C SER A 355 8.67 -7.25 -7.71
N ILE A 356 8.26 -6.23 -8.44
CA ILE A 356 7.23 -6.34 -9.49
C ILE A 356 7.74 -7.11 -10.71
N CYS A 357 8.89 -6.72 -11.25
CA CYS A 357 9.37 -7.21 -12.55
C CYS A 357 10.12 -8.53 -12.46
N CYS A 358 10.77 -8.84 -11.32
CA CYS A 358 11.38 -10.16 -11.17
C CYS A 358 10.35 -11.27 -11.04
N GLN A 359 9.16 -11.01 -10.48
CA GLN A 359 8.15 -12.04 -10.25
C GLN A 359 8.74 -13.28 -9.52
N CYS A 360 9.70 -13.04 -8.60
CA CYS A 360 10.54 -14.08 -8.01
C CYS A 360 9.73 -15.15 -7.26
N ILE A 361 8.63 -14.76 -6.59
CA ILE A 361 7.75 -15.71 -5.91
C ILE A 361 7.04 -16.63 -6.91
N GLY A 362 6.80 -16.15 -8.14
CA GLY A 362 6.26 -16.97 -9.22
C GLY A 362 7.29 -17.98 -9.76
N TYR A 363 8.53 -17.55 -9.98
CA TYR A 363 9.58 -18.39 -10.58
C TYR A 363 10.32 -19.31 -9.59
N ALA A 364 10.45 -18.89 -8.33
CA ALA A 364 11.16 -19.66 -7.33
C ALA A 364 10.33 -20.86 -6.85
N HIS A 365 11.02 -21.98 -6.57
CA HIS A 365 10.38 -23.12 -5.92
C HIS A 365 9.81 -22.69 -4.55
N PRO A 366 8.60 -23.11 -4.13
CA PRO A 366 7.95 -22.61 -2.91
C PRO A 366 8.79 -22.75 -1.63
N THR A 367 9.64 -23.78 -1.56
CA THR A 367 10.56 -23.99 -0.42
C THR A 367 11.78 -23.09 -0.42
N ARG A 368 12.11 -22.47 -1.56
CA ARG A 368 13.26 -21.57 -1.74
C ARG A 368 12.87 -20.11 -1.93
N ALA A 369 11.63 -19.81 -2.31
CA ALA A 369 11.16 -18.44 -2.52
C ALA A 369 11.46 -17.54 -1.30
N ALA A 370 11.35 -18.12 -0.10
CA ALA A 370 11.62 -17.43 1.15
C ALA A 370 13.04 -16.85 1.26
N THR A 371 14.03 -17.59 0.78
CA THR A 371 15.44 -17.24 0.91
C THR A 371 16.00 -16.64 -0.37
N ALA A 372 15.51 -17.07 -1.53
CA ALA A 372 15.97 -16.58 -2.83
C ALA A 372 15.43 -15.19 -3.17
N CYS A 373 14.20 -14.85 -2.75
CA CYS A 373 13.57 -13.61 -3.17
C CYS A 373 13.90 -12.39 -2.30
N THR A 374 14.49 -12.58 -1.11
CA THR A 374 14.88 -11.47 -0.22
C THR A 374 16.01 -10.63 -0.82
N SER A 375 17.02 -11.26 -1.42
CA SER A 375 18.18 -10.60 -2.03
C SER A 375 18.26 -10.75 -3.55
N ILE A 376 17.13 -11.08 -4.21
CA ILE A 376 17.08 -11.27 -5.67
C ILE A 376 17.61 -10.04 -6.42
N SER A 377 18.41 -10.28 -7.44
CA SER A 377 18.95 -9.28 -8.36
C SER A 377 18.37 -9.45 -9.76
N ALA A 378 18.42 -8.39 -10.57
CA ALA A 378 17.83 -8.36 -11.91
C ALA A 378 18.35 -9.43 -12.88
N ARG A 379 19.55 -9.97 -12.63
CA ARG A 379 20.23 -10.96 -13.47
C ARG A 379 20.16 -12.39 -12.93
N ASP A 380 19.51 -12.60 -11.78
CA ASP A 380 19.43 -13.91 -11.15
C ASP A 380 18.42 -14.82 -11.87
N ASP A 381 18.64 -16.13 -11.80
CA ASP A 381 17.80 -17.15 -12.47
C ASP A 381 16.33 -17.09 -12.07
N TYR A 382 16.01 -16.70 -10.83
CA TYR A 382 14.63 -16.55 -10.37
C TYR A 382 14.03 -15.17 -10.68
N CYS A 383 14.83 -14.21 -11.15
CA CYS A 383 14.31 -12.92 -11.60
C CYS A 383 13.90 -13.02 -13.07
N ALA A 384 12.59 -12.90 -13.32
CA ALA A 384 11.98 -13.03 -14.63
C ALA A 384 12.38 -14.35 -15.34
N GLY A 385 12.59 -15.43 -14.58
CA GLY A 385 13.07 -16.72 -15.09
C GLY A 385 14.47 -16.65 -15.73
N GLY A 386 15.32 -15.73 -15.28
CA GLY A 386 16.65 -15.48 -15.84
C GLY A 386 16.65 -14.57 -17.07
N ASN A 387 15.47 -14.07 -17.49
CA ASN A 387 15.34 -13.22 -18.66
C ASN A 387 15.51 -11.73 -18.28
N TYR A 388 16.75 -11.26 -18.35
CA TYR A 388 17.08 -9.86 -18.06
C TYR A 388 16.41 -8.86 -19.01
N ALA A 389 16.14 -9.23 -20.27
CA ALA A 389 15.42 -8.36 -21.21
C ALA A 389 13.97 -8.13 -20.75
N PHE A 390 13.31 -9.19 -20.27
CA PHE A 390 11.98 -9.14 -19.66
C PHE A 390 11.93 -8.19 -18.45
N TYR A 391 12.90 -8.35 -17.54
CA TYR A 391 13.02 -7.46 -16.39
C TYR A 391 13.18 -6.01 -16.84
N LYS A 392 14.07 -5.77 -17.81
CA LYS A 392 14.34 -4.42 -18.32
C LYS A 392 13.10 -3.79 -18.94
N ALA A 393 12.35 -4.52 -19.78
CA ALA A 393 11.12 -4.04 -20.40
C ALA A 393 10.09 -3.60 -19.33
N CYS A 394 9.83 -4.45 -18.34
CA CYS A 394 8.93 -4.11 -17.23
C CYS A 394 9.44 -2.91 -16.41
N SER A 395 10.73 -2.88 -16.06
CA SER A 395 11.31 -1.77 -15.30
C SER A 395 11.27 -0.44 -16.07
N GLY A 396 11.43 -0.49 -17.40
CA GLY A 396 11.33 0.66 -18.29
C GLY A 396 9.93 1.25 -18.33
N GLU A 397 8.89 0.41 -18.31
CA GLU A 397 7.50 0.85 -18.21
C GLU A 397 7.22 1.56 -16.87
N LEU A 398 7.67 0.97 -15.75
CA LEU A 398 7.55 1.62 -14.43
C LEU A 398 8.33 2.94 -14.37
N ARG A 399 9.49 3.00 -15.02
CA ARG A 399 10.30 4.22 -15.11
C ARG A 399 9.58 5.32 -15.89
N ALA A 400 9.02 5.00 -17.05
CA ALA A 400 8.27 5.94 -17.86
C ALA A 400 7.06 6.52 -17.10
N MET A 401 6.33 5.67 -16.36
CA MET A 401 5.26 6.13 -15.48
C MET A 401 5.76 7.07 -14.38
N ALA A 402 6.87 6.72 -13.72
CA ALA A 402 7.47 7.54 -12.66
C ALA A 402 7.92 8.92 -13.18
N ASP A 403 8.54 8.99 -14.35
CA ASP A 403 9.00 10.24 -14.96
C ASP A 403 7.83 11.14 -15.40
N ALA A 404 6.76 10.54 -15.92
CA ALA A 404 5.53 11.26 -16.24
C ALA A 404 4.87 11.84 -14.96
N SER A 405 4.78 11.04 -13.89
CA SER A 405 4.27 11.49 -12.59
C SER A 405 5.12 12.61 -11.97
N TYR A 406 6.45 12.49 -12.04
CA TYR A 406 7.37 13.53 -11.56
C TYR A 406 7.17 14.86 -12.30
N THR A 407 7.03 14.81 -13.62
CA THR A 407 6.84 16.01 -14.45
C THR A 407 5.56 16.75 -14.05
N LYS A 408 4.44 16.03 -13.88
CA LYS A 408 3.16 16.62 -13.45
C LYS A 408 3.24 17.14 -12.01
N PHE A 409 3.80 16.37 -11.08
CA PHE A 409 4.00 16.78 -9.69
C PHE A 409 4.79 18.08 -9.60
N LYS A 410 5.94 18.16 -10.29
CA LYS A 410 6.81 19.33 -10.27
C LYS A 410 6.10 20.58 -10.78
N ALA A 411 5.30 20.45 -11.85
CA ALA A 411 4.52 21.56 -12.38
C ALA A 411 3.45 22.03 -11.38
N ASP A 412 2.66 21.10 -10.83
CA ASP A 412 1.54 21.44 -9.96
C ASP A 412 1.96 21.95 -8.57
N VAL A 413 3.08 21.43 -8.02
CA VAL A 413 3.58 21.86 -6.71
C VAL A 413 4.18 23.25 -6.79
N ALA A 414 4.83 23.61 -7.90
CA ALA A 414 5.44 24.93 -8.11
C ALA A 414 4.40 26.05 -8.14
N VAL A 415 3.18 25.78 -8.64
CA VAL A 415 2.09 26.76 -8.72
C VAL A 415 1.08 26.63 -7.58
N SER A 416 1.29 25.69 -6.65
CA SER A 416 0.36 25.46 -5.54
C SER A 416 0.47 26.56 -4.49
N ASN A 417 -0.66 27.24 -4.28
CA ASN A 417 -0.89 28.25 -3.23
C ASN A 417 -1.69 27.72 -2.03
N ALA A 418 -1.80 26.40 -1.86
CA ALA A 418 -2.59 25.84 -0.76
C ALA A 418 -1.91 26.11 0.60
N THR A 419 -2.72 26.20 1.66
CA THR A 419 -2.25 26.37 3.05
C THR A 419 -1.30 25.24 3.43
N PHE A 420 -1.66 23.99 3.11
CA PHE A 420 -0.80 22.82 3.29
C PHE A 420 -0.69 22.01 2.01
N LYS A 421 0.43 21.29 1.90
CA LYS A 421 0.77 20.45 0.76
C LYS A 421 1.19 19.08 1.26
N ILE A 422 0.46 18.05 0.83
CA ILE A 422 0.69 16.65 1.21
C ILE A 422 0.98 15.85 -0.05
N VAL A 423 2.04 15.04 -0.05
CA VAL A 423 2.25 14.01 -1.06
C VAL A 423 1.75 12.68 -0.50
N ASN A 424 0.89 12.00 -1.24
CA ASN A 424 0.48 10.62 -0.98
C ASN A 424 1.17 9.73 -2.01
N GLY A 425 2.22 9.00 -1.60
CA GLY A 425 2.99 8.08 -2.43
C GLY A 425 3.10 6.72 -1.79
N HIS A 426 3.37 5.65 -2.54
CA HIS A 426 3.62 4.35 -1.92
C HIS A 426 5.07 4.21 -1.46
N VAL A 427 5.99 4.73 -2.28
CA VAL A 427 7.44 4.72 -2.08
C VAL A 427 7.92 6.09 -1.61
N SER A 428 8.79 6.09 -0.61
CA SER A 428 9.51 7.28 -0.17
C SER A 428 10.70 7.58 -1.09
N PRO A 429 11.05 8.85 -1.36
CA PRO A 429 12.29 9.20 -2.06
C PRO A 429 13.54 8.55 -1.45
N TRP A 430 13.55 8.31 -0.14
CA TRP A 430 14.67 7.64 0.55
C TRP A 430 14.86 6.17 0.15
N ALA A 431 13.81 5.53 -0.35
CA ALA A 431 13.86 4.16 -0.88
C ALA A 431 14.16 4.13 -2.40
N MET A 432 14.27 5.28 -3.06
CA MET A 432 14.63 5.37 -4.48
C MET A 432 16.15 5.36 -4.68
N ASP A 433 16.57 5.08 -5.91
CA ASP A 433 17.97 5.27 -6.31
C ASP A 433 18.41 6.72 -6.13
N SER A 434 19.72 6.95 -6.09
CA SER A 434 20.29 8.26 -5.77
C SER A 434 19.83 9.38 -6.72
N SER A 435 19.65 9.08 -8.01
CA SER A 435 19.24 10.08 -9.00
C SER A 435 17.79 10.52 -8.80
N ASP A 436 16.90 9.57 -8.57
CA ASP A 436 15.49 9.80 -8.32
C ASP A 436 15.24 10.38 -6.94
N ARG A 437 15.92 9.87 -5.92
CA ARG A 437 15.87 10.41 -4.56
C ARG A 437 16.11 11.90 -4.55
N LEU A 438 17.22 12.36 -5.13
CA LEU A 438 17.59 13.77 -5.13
C LEU A 438 16.57 14.63 -5.89
N LYS A 439 16.10 14.20 -7.08
CA LYS A 439 15.16 15.01 -7.86
C LYS A 439 13.79 15.17 -7.18
N TRP A 440 13.32 14.11 -6.48
CA TRP A 440 12.06 14.14 -5.74
C TRP A 440 12.15 14.93 -4.44
N ILE A 441 13.26 14.81 -3.70
CA ILE A 441 13.51 15.63 -2.50
C ILE A 441 13.62 17.11 -2.88
N ASP A 442 14.39 17.45 -3.93
CA ASP A 442 14.53 18.84 -4.40
C ASP A 442 13.15 19.42 -4.76
N ALA A 443 12.31 18.68 -5.50
CA ALA A 443 10.98 19.15 -5.89
C ALA A 443 10.02 19.29 -4.68
N THR A 444 10.10 18.37 -3.72
CA THR A 444 9.31 18.41 -2.48
C THR A 444 9.65 19.65 -1.65
N ALA A 445 10.95 19.93 -1.53
CA ALA A 445 11.45 21.02 -0.71
C ALA A 445 11.25 22.39 -1.39
N GLN A 446 11.49 22.52 -2.70
CA GLN A 446 11.16 23.72 -3.48
C GLN A 446 9.66 24.01 -3.48
N GLY A 447 8.84 22.95 -3.47
CA GLY A 447 7.39 23.06 -3.37
C GLY A 447 6.87 23.39 -1.97
N ARG A 448 7.73 23.39 -0.94
CA ARG A 448 7.37 23.53 0.48
C ARG A 448 6.27 22.54 0.88
N VAL A 449 6.48 21.27 0.52
CA VAL A 449 5.60 20.16 0.89
C VAL A 449 5.81 19.85 2.37
N HIS A 450 4.72 19.86 3.13
CA HIS A 450 4.75 19.70 4.58
C HIS A 450 4.91 18.22 4.95
N LEU A 451 4.19 17.34 4.25
CA LEU A 451 4.10 15.92 4.62
C LEU A 451 4.11 15.02 3.38
N TRP A 452 4.96 14.00 3.40
CA TRP A 452 4.96 12.89 2.45
C TRP A 452 4.56 11.61 3.18
N LEU A 453 3.41 11.06 2.81
CA LEU A 453 2.89 9.80 3.33
C LEU A 453 3.36 8.64 2.44
N HIS A 454 3.83 7.53 3.03
CA HIS A 454 4.24 6.32 2.28
C HIS A 454 4.08 5.02 3.06
N ALA A 455 4.12 3.84 2.40
CA ALA A 455 3.80 2.57 3.06
C ALA A 455 4.53 1.32 2.50
N THR A 456 5.72 1.48 1.92
CA THR A 456 6.51 0.34 1.40
C THR A 456 6.85 -0.70 2.46
N ASN A 457 7.17 -0.26 3.67
CA ASN A 457 7.49 -1.14 4.79
C ASN A 457 6.29 -1.22 5.74
N PRO A 458 6.00 -2.39 6.34
CA PRO A 458 4.96 -2.55 7.35
C PRO A 458 5.38 -1.98 8.71
N THR A 459 5.92 -0.77 8.72
CA THR A 459 6.44 -0.07 9.89
C THR A 459 5.70 1.27 10.01
N MET A 460 5.88 1.94 11.13
CA MET A 460 5.42 3.31 11.30
C MET A 460 6.57 4.16 11.81
N THR A 461 6.92 5.19 11.04
CA THR A 461 8.04 6.09 11.36
C THR A 461 7.72 7.51 10.94
N HIS A 462 8.33 8.47 11.63
CA HIS A 462 8.33 9.88 11.26
C HIS A 462 9.78 10.32 11.05
N VAL A 463 10.06 10.84 9.85
CA VAL A 463 11.37 11.31 9.42
C VAL A 463 11.26 12.76 8.97
N GLU A 464 12.19 13.59 9.40
CA GLU A 464 12.35 14.99 9.01
C GLU A 464 13.50 15.08 8.01
N ALA A 465 13.29 15.72 6.85
CA ALA A 465 14.38 15.95 5.90
C ALA A 465 15.27 17.09 6.41
N LEU A 466 16.57 16.83 6.48
CA LEU A 466 17.53 17.82 6.94
C LEU A 466 17.90 18.79 5.80
N PRO A 467 18.14 20.08 6.08
CA PRO A 467 18.65 21.05 5.10
C PRO A 467 19.94 20.59 4.39
N SER A 468 20.76 19.76 5.06
CA SER A 468 21.98 19.15 4.53
C SER A 468 21.78 18.26 3.29
N ALA A 469 20.57 17.76 3.02
CA ALA A 469 20.24 17.02 1.80
C ALA A 469 20.63 17.80 0.53
N ARG A 470 20.53 19.13 0.57
CA ARG A 470 20.85 20.04 -0.55
C ARG A 470 22.36 20.30 -0.70
N ARG A 471 23.16 20.20 0.38
CA ARG A 471 24.62 20.44 0.36
C ARG A 471 25.42 19.35 -0.36
N LEU A 472 24.85 18.15 -0.53
CA LEU A 472 25.44 17.10 -1.37
C LEU A 472 25.56 17.53 -2.84
N LYS A 473 24.61 18.34 -3.33
CA LYS A 473 24.65 18.93 -4.68
C LYS A 473 25.86 19.85 -4.84
N GLU A 474 26.13 20.74 -3.88
CA GLU A 474 27.30 21.63 -3.95
C GLU A 474 28.62 20.86 -3.89
N ARG A 475 28.71 19.82 -3.06
CA ARG A 475 29.91 18.98 -2.96
C ARG A 475 30.14 18.16 -4.23
N HIS A 476 29.12 17.52 -4.80
CA HIS A 476 29.25 16.76 -6.05
C HIS A 476 29.56 17.67 -7.25
N THR A 477 28.89 18.82 -7.36
CA THR A 477 29.11 19.75 -8.48
C THR A 477 30.49 20.41 -8.40
N LYS A 478 30.99 20.73 -7.19
CA LYS A 478 32.39 21.19 -6.99
C LYS A 478 33.42 20.11 -7.25
N ARG A 479 33.10 18.82 -7.02
CA ARG A 479 34.02 17.69 -7.29
C ARG A 479 34.15 17.43 -8.79
N ILE A 480 33.03 17.50 -9.52
CA ILE A 480 32.98 17.38 -10.99
C ILE A 480 33.66 18.59 -11.65
N SER A 481 33.42 19.82 -11.17
CA SER A 481 34.08 21.01 -11.73
C SER A 481 35.57 21.11 -11.40
N LYS A 482 36.06 20.44 -10.35
CA LYS A 482 37.50 20.31 -10.08
C LYS A 482 38.20 19.31 -11.02
N HIS A 483 37.49 18.33 -11.56
CA HIS A 483 38.04 17.36 -12.53
C HIS A 483 37.94 17.84 -13.99
N SER A 484 37.15 18.88 -14.26
CA SER A 484 37.07 19.53 -15.58
C SER A 484 37.68 20.93 -15.52
N LYS A 485 39.01 21.00 -15.28
CA LYS A 485 39.79 22.23 -15.43
C LYS A 485 40.92 22.03 -16.43
N HIS A 486 40.53 21.99 -17.71
CA HIS A 486 41.20 22.74 -18.75
C HIS A 486 40.13 23.22 -19.74
N VAL A 487 40.30 24.45 -20.22
CA VAL A 487 39.53 25.16 -21.26
C VAL A 487 38.47 26.17 -20.75
N ASP A 488 38.89 27.42 -20.90
CA ASP A 488 38.21 28.69 -21.16
C ASP A 488 37.30 29.40 -20.14
N HIS A 489 37.73 30.65 -19.87
CA HIS A 489 36.98 31.73 -19.26
C HIS A 489 35.76 32.09 -20.08
N VAL A 490 34.58 31.68 -19.62
CA VAL A 490 33.32 32.36 -19.92
C VAL A 490 32.76 32.89 -18.61
N LYS A 491 32.60 34.23 -18.53
CA LYS A 491 31.80 34.91 -17.50
C LYS A 491 30.34 34.44 -17.66
N GLY A 492 29.97 33.40 -16.92
CA GLY A 492 28.60 32.95 -16.76
C GLY A 492 27.99 33.60 -15.52
N SER A 493 26.89 34.32 -15.74
CA SER A 493 25.98 34.91 -14.75
C SER A 493 25.82 34.09 -13.48
N ASP A 494 25.88 34.77 -12.33
CA ASP A 494 25.46 34.27 -11.03
C ASP A 494 24.06 33.68 -11.14
N ALA A 495 23.96 32.36 -11.25
CA ALA A 495 22.74 31.66 -10.93
C ALA A 495 22.56 31.81 -9.42
N GLU A 496 21.72 32.76 -9.03
CA GLU A 496 21.24 32.95 -7.67
C GLU A 496 21.02 31.58 -7.03
N SER A 497 21.73 31.33 -5.93
CA SER A 497 21.37 30.28 -4.99
C SER A 497 19.97 30.62 -4.49
N ASN A 498 18.93 30.09 -5.15
CA ASN A 498 17.56 30.15 -4.63
C ASN A 498 17.61 29.60 -3.21
N GLY A 499 17.47 30.54 -2.26
CA GLY A 499 17.78 30.36 -0.86
C GLY A 499 17.08 29.15 -0.29
N ASP A 500 17.83 28.34 0.45
CA ASP A 500 17.26 27.42 1.40
C ASP A 500 16.62 28.26 2.51
N ASP A 501 15.32 28.50 2.39
CA ASP A 501 14.54 29.26 3.37
C ASP A 501 14.36 28.49 4.69
N GLY A 502 14.93 27.29 4.80
CA GLY A 502 14.93 26.46 6.00
C GLY A 502 13.67 25.65 6.19
N PHE A 503 12.77 25.58 5.20
CA PHE A 503 11.51 24.86 5.35
C PHE A 503 11.70 23.35 5.59
N ALA A 504 11.11 22.82 6.66
CA ALA A 504 11.19 21.41 7.02
C ALA A 504 10.09 20.56 6.35
N SER A 505 10.50 19.52 5.63
CA SER A 505 9.59 18.54 5.01
C SER A 505 9.60 17.23 5.80
N HIS A 506 8.42 16.70 6.10
CA HIS A 506 8.24 15.48 6.87
C HIS A 506 7.87 14.29 5.99
N PHE A 507 8.38 13.12 6.32
CA PHE A 507 8.12 11.85 5.66
C PHE A 507 7.63 10.86 6.70
N MET A 508 6.41 10.34 6.52
CA MET A 508 5.82 9.38 7.46
C MET A 508 5.55 8.06 6.76
N THR A 509 6.19 7.00 7.25
CA THR A 509 5.83 5.64 6.87
C THR A 509 4.57 5.26 7.61
N ASN A 510 3.54 4.83 6.91
CA ASN A 510 2.28 4.32 7.42
C ASN A 510 2.03 2.91 6.86
N GLY A 511 2.77 1.93 7.35
CA GLY A 511 2.67 0.54 6.89
C GLY A 511 1.68 -0.33 7.66
N VAL A 512 0.97 0.23 8.64
CA VAL A 512 0.34 -0.52 9.74
C VAL A 512 -1.19 -0.62 9.60
N GLY A 513 -1.71 -0.57 8.37
CA GLY A 513 -3.15 -0.66 8.07
C GLY A 513 -3.76 -2.06 8.21
N GLY A 514 -2.93 -3.08 8.45
CA GLY A 514 -3.37 -4.46 8.72
C GLY A 514 -3.49 -5.37 7.51
N GLY A 515 -2.83 -5.05 6.39
CA GLY A 515 -2.77 -5.90 5.19
C GLY A 515 -1.62 -6.91 5.19
N ILE A 516 -0.60 -6.65 5.99
CA ILE A 516 0.56 -7.51 6.23
C ILE A 516 0.99 -7.38 7.69
N PRO A 517 1.66 -8.40 8.28
CA PRO A 517 2.18 -8.31 9.64
C PRO A 517 3.07 -7.07 9.83
N ILE A 518 2.79 -6.29 10.87
CA ILE A 518 3.66 -5.19 11.27
C ILE A 518 5.06 -5.70 11.61
N GLN A 519 6.07 -4.97 11.16
CA GLN A 519 7.44 -5.09 11.60
C GLN A 519 7.71 -3.99 12.63
N VAL A 520 8.11 -4.40 13.83
CA VAL A 520 8.55 -3.47 14.87
C VAL A 520 10.04 -3.27 14.65
N LEU A 521 10.44 -2.02 14.44
CA LEU A 521 11.86 -1.67 14.35
C LEU A 521 12.38 -1.53 15.78
N ASP A 522 13.50 -2.19 16.09
CA ASP A 522 14.26 -1.86 17.28
C ASP A 522 14.79 -0.42 17.10
N GLY A 523 14.72 0.42 18.13
CA GLY A 523 15.06 1.85 18.06
C GLY A 523 16.49 2.12 17.54
N ALA A 524 17.37 1.11 17.57
CA ALA A 524 18.71 1.14 16.99
C ALA A 524 18.76 0.96 15.44
N GLN A 525 17.69 0.48 14.80
CA GLN A 525 17.65 0.21 13.34
C GLN A 525 17.19 1.42 12.51
N ALA A 526 16.59 2.44 13.13
CA ALA A 526 16.19 3.66 12.46
C ALA A 526 17.40 4.62 12.36
N ALA A 527 18.38 4.27 11.54
CA ALA A 527 19.60 5.07 11.40
C ALA A 527 19.30 6.42 10.74
N ASN A 528 19.75 7.50 11.39
CA ASN A 528 19.81 8.82 10.76
C ASN A 528 20.69 8.75 9.51
N GLN A 529 20.24 9.37 8.43
CA GLN A 529 21.02 9.57 7.22
C GLN A 529 21.57 11.00 7.24
N GLU A 530 22.67 11.29 6.52
CA GLU A 530 23.23 12.65 6.46
C GLU A 530 22.20 13.73 6.04
N SER A 531 21.13 13.31 5.36
CA SER A 531 20.09 14.14 4.79
C SER A 531 18.70 13.93 5.42
N ALA A 532 18.55 13.06 6.42
CA ALA A 532 17.27 12.72 7.03
C ALA A 532 17.41 12.28 8.49
N LYS A 533 16.55 12.79 9.36
CA LYS A 533 16.54 12.50 10.79
C LYS A 533 15.27 11.75 11.16
N VAL A 534 15.43 10.60 11.82
CA VAL A 534 14.29 9.88 12.40
C VAL A 534 13.86 10.62 13.66
N VAL A 535 12.62 11.12 13.67
CA VAL A 535 12.02 11.86 14.79
C VAL A 535 11.29 10.93 15.74
N TRP A 536 10.66 9.89 15.19
CA TRP A 536 9.88 8.93 15.95
C TRP A 536 9.70 7.62 15.18
N THR A 537 9.53 6.51 15.91
CA THR A 537 9.28 5.17 15.36
C THR A 537 8.34 4.44 16.31
N LEU A 538 7.39 3.69 15.75
CA LEU A 538 6.54 2.79 16.52
C LEU A 538 7.36 1.56 16.95
N ASP A 539 7.51 1.40 18.25
CA ASP A 539 8.28 0.35 18.91
C ASP A 539 7.39 -0.76 19.50
N GLU A 540 6.09 -0.71 19.27
CA GLU A 540 5.14 -1.73 19.69
C GLU A 540 4.35 -2.32 18.52
N ARG A 541 3.92 -3.58 18.69
CA ARG A 541 3.14 -4.32 17.71
C ARG A 541 1.68 -3.85 17.72
N LYS A 542 1.43 -2.69 17.11
CA LYS A 542 0.11 -2.07 16.97
C LYS A 542 -0.21 -1.69 15.54
N TYR A 543 -1.47 -1.88 15.16
CA TYR A 543 -2.00 -1.44 13.87
C TYR A 543 -2.74 -0.13 14.04
N GLY A 544 -2.95 0.60 12.94
CA GLY A 544 -3.57 1.92 13.01
C GLY A 544 -3.65 2.65 11.68
N PHE A 545 -3.89 3.94 11.77
CA PHE A 545 -3.97 4.88 10.67
C PHE A 545 -3.58 6.28 11.17
N LEU A 546 -3.32 7.21 10.24
CA LEU A 546 -3.05 8.59 10.58
C LEU A 546 -4.33 9.43 10.46
N ASP A 547 -4.62 10.23 11.48
CA ASP A 547 -5.67 11.25 11.48
C ASP A 547 -5.01 12.63 11.35
N ILE A 548 -5.35 13.36 10.30
CA ILE A 548 -4.66 14.59 9.91
C ILE A 548 -5.66 15.74 9.93
N LEU A 549 -5.34 16.80 10.69
CA LEU A 549 -6.16 17.99 10.85
C LEU A 549 -5.35 19.24 10.48
N ALA A 550 -5.82 19.98 9.50
CA ALA A 550 -5.22 21.25 9.09
C ALA A 550 -6.06 22.43 9.57
N THR A 551 -5.40 23.36 10.26
CA THR A 551 -5.95 24.64 10.74
C THR A 551 -5.36 25.80 9.93
N ALA A 552 -5.53 27.06 10.35
CA ALA A 552 -4.90 28.18 9.66
C ALA A 552 -3.37 28.23 9.81
N THR A 553 -2.81 27.55 10.84
CA THR A 553 -1.40 27.68 11.25
C THR A 553 -0.69 26.35 11.48
N SER A 554 -1.42 25.26 11.70
CA SER A 554 -0.83 23.94 11.99
C SER A 554 -1.49 22.82 11.20
N LEU A 555 -0.67 21.87 10.74
CA LEU A 555 -1.05 20.54 10.30
C LEU A 555 -0.75 19.54 11.43
N ARG A 556 -1.80 19.16 12.17
CA ARG A 556 -1.72 18.12 13.19
C ARG A 556 -1.79 16.74 12.56
N VAL A 557 -0.88 15.85 12.93
CA VAL A 557 -0.88 14.44 12.54
C VAL A 557 -0.91 13.58 13.79
N LEU A 558 -1.92 12.72 13.91
CA LEU A 558 -2.05 11.76 14.99
C LEU A 558 -1.95 10.33 14.45
N LEU A 559 -1.17 9.48 15.13
CA LEU A 559 -1.27 8.04 14.97
C LEU A 559 -2.36 7.50 15.88
N ARG A 560 -3.46 7.05 15.29
CA ARG A 560 -4.54 6.35 15.99
C ARG A 560 -4.37 4.85 15.82
N ALA A 561 -4.14 4.16 16.93
CA ALA A 561 -3.97 2.72 16.96
C ALA A 561 -5.27 1.98 17.28
N THR A 562 -5.27 0.69 16.97
CA THR A 562 -6.33 -0.25 17.35
C THR A 562 -6.59 -0.21 18.86
N GLY A 563 -7.86 -0.23 19.27
CA GLY A 563 -8.26 0.02 20.65
C GLY A 563 -8.47 1.50 20.97
N ASN A 564 -8.50 2.36 19.94
CA ASN A 564 -8.81 3.79 20.01
C ASN A 564 -7.81 4.62 20.84
N THR A 565 -6.55 4.21 20.85
CA THR A 565 -5.47 4.95 21.53
C THR A 565 -4.73 5.85 20.55
N VAL A 566 -4.27 7.02 21.02
CA VAL A 566 -3.33 7.86 20.27
C VAL A 566 -1.93 7.57 20.77
N LEU A 567 -1.05 7.09 19.88
CA LEU A 567 0.32 6.71 20.24
C LEU A 567 1.35 7.79 19.90
N TYR A 568 1.02 8.64 18.92
CA TYR A 568 1.91 9.68 18.45
C TYR A 568 1.09 10.89 18.00
N CYS A 569 1.60 12.08 18.28
CA CYS A 569 0.98 13.35 17.91
C CYS A 569 2.07 14.37 17.59
N VAL A 570 1.95 15.02 16.44
CA VAL A 570 2.82 16.11 16.04
C VAL A 570 2.02 17.22 15.34
N ASP A 571 2.35 18.47 15.64
CA ASP A 571 1.87 19.67 14.96
C ASP A 571 3.00 20.19 14.05
N ILE A 572 2.73 20.33 12.75
CA ILE A 572 3.66 20.87 11.75
C ILE A 572 3.24 22.31 11.42
N ASP A 573 4.15 23.27 11.59
CA ASP A 573 3.90 24.68 11.31
C ASP A 573 3.70 24.94 9.81
N ARG A 574 2.77 25.85 9.48
CA ARG A 574 2.46 26.21 8.08
C ARG A 574 3.62 26.89 7.36
N ASP A 575 4.32 27.80 8.04
CA ASP A 575 5.26 28.73 7.41
C ASP A 575 6.71 28.27 7.54
N THR A 576 7.05 27.50 8.58
CA THR A 576 8.41 26.95 8.71
C THR A 576 8.47 25.48 8.40
N GLY A 577 7.34 24.77 8.49
CA GLY A 577 7.33 23.32 8.45
C GLY A 577 7.89 22.70 9.73
N ASP A 578 8.30 23.47 10.73
CA ASP A 578 8.87 22.91 11.97
C ASP A 578 7.84 22.08 12.72
N ASP A 579 8.29 21.00 13.35
CA ASP A 579 7.43 20.10 14.09
C ASP A 579 7.52 20.27 15.62
N VAL A 580 6.36 20.19 16.27
CA VAL A 580 6.24 20.21 17.73
C VAL A 580 5.39 19.03 18.15
N LYS A 581 5.92 18.17 19.04
CA LYS A 581 5.12 17.09 19.63
C LYS A 581 3.96 17.67 20.42
N CYS A 582 2.73 17.30 20.06
CA CYS A 582 1.56 17.66 20.84
C CYS A 582 1.40 16.74 22.06
N LYS A 583 0.69 17.24 23.08
CA LYS A 583 0.34 16.44 24.25
C LYS A 583 -0.67 15.36 23.83
N LEU A 584 -0.40 14.13 24.24
CA LEU A 584 -1.38 13.05 24.19
C LEU A 584 -2.36 13.28 25.34
N GLU A 585 -3.66 13.27 25.04
CA GLU A 585 -4.74 13.40 26.03
C GLU A 585 -5.08 12.07 26.70
#